data_AF-A0A7J3MYW7-F1
#
_entry.id   AF-A0A7J3MYW7-F1
#
_cell.length_a   1.000
_cell.length_b   1.000
_cell.length_c   1.000
_cell.angle_alpha   90.00
_cell.angle_beta   90.00
_cell.angle_gamma   90.00
#
_symmetry.space_group_name_H-M   'P 1'
#
loop_
_entity.id
_entity.type
_entity.pdbx_description
1 polymer ?
#
loop_
_entity_poly.entity_id
_entity_poly.type
_entity_poly.pdbx_seq_one_letter_code
_entity_poly.pdbx_strand_id
1 'polypeptide(L)'
;MNEESIKLIVIGARPEDIVRCIIIASKARKYVRHYANVHIFLASNSKGFSGIAVEDEVFVECIDEEESLEQIIDGISRAVSKRKFMGIPLAAGITDEEIESR
;
A
#
# COMPACT_ATOMS: atom_id res chain seq x y z
N MET A 1 -20.81 4.17 2.55
CA MET A 1 -19.46 4.05 3.12
C MET A 1 -18.51 3.85 1.96
N ASN A 2 -17.65 4.82 1.66
CA ASN A 2 -16.60 4.61 0.67
C ASN A 2 -15.64 3.58 1.29
N GLU A 3 -15.63 2.35 0.78
CA GLU A 3 -14.57 1.40 1.10
C GLU A 3 -13.26 2.04 0.63
N GLU A 4 -12.42 2.45 1.57
CA GLU A 4 -11.12 3.03 1.27
C GLU A 4 -10.25 1.99 0.56
N SER A 5 -10.18 2.07 -0.77
CA SER A 5 -9.35 1.19 -1.59
C SER A 5 -7.87 1.54 -1.42
N ILE A 6 -7.01 0.53 -1.47
CA ILE A 6 -5.55 0.68 -1.57
C ILE A 6 -5.18 0.85 -3.05
N LYS A 7 -4.43 1.90 -3.37
CA LYS A 7 -3.95 2.21 -4.71
C LYS A 7 -2.64 1.47 -4.98
N LEU A 8 -2.60 0.67 -6.04
CA LEU A 8 -1.38 0.19 -6.67
C LEU A 8 -1.22 0.87 -8.02
N ILE A 9 -0.11 1.58 -8.24
CA ILE A 9 0.16 2.27 -9.49
C ILE A 9 1.26 1.52 -10.21
N VAL A 10 0.90 0.81 -11.27
CA VAL A 10 1.87 0.17 -12.16
C VAL A 10 2.48 1.24 -13.05
N ILE A 11 3.79 1.36 -12.97
CA ILE A 11 4.60 2.28 -13.76
C ILE A 11 5.45 1.44 -14.70
N GLY A 12 5.49 1.76 -15.98
CA GLY A 12 6.37 1.07 -16.91
C GLY A 12 6.70 1.89 -18.15
N ALA A 13 7.89 1.61 -18.70
CA ALA A 13 8.39 2.27 -19.91
C ALA A 13 8.13 1.46 -21.19
N ARG A 14 8.11 0.12 -21.09
CA ARG A 14 7.82 -0.78 -22.21
C ARG A 14 6.56 -1.61 -21.94
N PRO A 15 5.82 -2.01 -22.97
CA PRO A 15 4.65 -2.86 -22.81
C PRO A 15 4.93 -4.16 -22.05
N GLU A 16 6.09 -4.81 -22.28
CA GLU A 16 6.43 -6.05 -21.57
C GLU A 16 6.59 -5.84 -20.07
N ASP A 17 7.21 -4.73 -19.67
CA ASP A 17 7.42 -4.39 -18.26
C ASP A 17 6.08 -4.09 -17.57
N ILE A 18 5.18 -3.36 -18.26
CA ILE A 18 3.82 -3.06 -17.78
C ILE A 18 3.06 -4.37 -17.55
N VAL A 19 3.07 -5.29 -18.51
CA VAL A 19 2.38 -6.57 -18.39
C VAL A 19 2.93 -7.38 -17.21
N ARG A 20 4.25 -7.46 -17.06
CA ARG A 20 4.89 -8.15 -15.94
C ARG A 20 4.45 -7.59 -14.59
N CYS A 21 4.51 -6.26 -14.43
CA CYS A 21 4.05 -5.59 -13.21
C CYS A 21 2.54 -5.79 -12.96
N ILE A 22 1.69 -5.72 -14.00
CA ILE A 22 0.25 -5.96 -13.86
C ILE A 22 -0.03 -7.37 -13.32
N ILE A 23 0.70 -8.38 -13.78
CA ILE A 23 0.54 -9.76 -13.31
C ILE A 23 0.85 -9.84 -11.81
N ILE A 24 1.97 -9.25 -11.38
CA ILE A 24 2.37 -9.21 -9.96
C ILE A 24 1.33 -8.45 -9.13
N ALA A 25 0.92 -7.25 -9.55
CA ALA A 25 -0.10 -6.45 -8.87
C ALA A 25 -1.45 -7.19 -8.76
N SER A 26 -1.83 -7.92 -9.81
CA SER A 26 -3.05 -8.73 -9.83
C SER A 26 -2.97 -9.93 -8.88
N LYS A 27 -1.80 -10.57 -8.78
CA LYS A 27 -1.54 -11.62 -7.79
C LYS A 27 -1.65 -11.05 -6.39
N ALA A 28 -0.96 -9.94 -6.09
CA ALA A 28 -1.04 -9.26 -4.79
C ALA A 28 -2.48 -8.94 -4.40
N ARG A 29 -3.25 -8.31 -5.30
CA ARG A 29 -4.69 -8.04 -5.09
C ARG A 29 -5.47 -9.29 -4.72
N LYS A 30 -5.20 -10.43 -5.38
CA LYS A 30 -5.88 -11.69 -5.09
C LYS A 30 -5.55 -12.21 -3.69
N TYR A 31 -4.29 -12.10 -3.25
CA TYR A 31 -3.88 -12.53 -1.91
C TYR A 31 -4.53 -11.69 -0.81
N VAL A 32 -4.60 -10.38 -1.00
CA VAL A 32 -5.08 -9.46 0.05
C VAL A 32 -6.59 -9.21 0.04
N ARG A 33 -7.32 -9.73 -0.96
CA ARG A 33 -8.76 -9.46 -1.18
C ARG A 33 -9.67 -9.70 0.04
N HIS A 34 -9.22 -10.53 0.97
CA HIS A 34 -9.98 -10.88 2.18
C HIS A 34 -9.92 -9.80 3.26
N TYR A 35 -8.96 -8.88 3.19
CA TYR A 35 -8.75 -7.85 4.21
C TYR A 35 -8.46 -6.45 3.66
N ALA A 36 -8.27 -6.30 2.34
CA ALA A 36 -8.06 -5.02 1.68
C ALA A 36 -8.74 -4.99 0.31
N ASN A 37 -9.45 -3.90 0.02
CA ASN A 37 -9.89 -3.60 -1.34
C ASN A 37 -8.72 -2.90 -2.07
N VAL A 38 -8.37 -3.34 -3.28
CA VAL A 38 -7.19 -2.83 -4.02
C VAL A 38 -7.57 -2.45 -5.45
N HIS A 39 -7.21 -1.23 -5.84
CA HIS A 39 -7.35 -0.71 -7.19
C HIS A 39 -5.99 -0.61 -7.88
N ILE A 40 -5.91 -1.10 -9.12
CA ILE A 40 -4.69 -1.09 -9.93
C ILE A 40 -4.84 0.02 -10.98
N PHE A 41 -3.93 0.98 -10.94
CA PHE A 41 -3.81 2.09 -11.89
C PHE A 41 -2.59 1.89 -12.77
N LEU A 42 -2.61 2.53 -13.93
CA LEU A 42 -1.50 2.54 -14.88
C LEU A 42 -0.99 3.95 -15.05
N ALA A 43 0.32 4.11 -14.93
CA ALA A 43 1.02 5.34 -15.25
C ALA A 43 2.14 5.05 -16.25
N SER A 44 2.15 5.81 -17.34
CA SER A 44 3.22 5.74 -18.33
C SER A 44 4.45 6.50 -17.84
N ASN A 45 5.63 5.94 -18.06
CA ASN A 45 6.88 6.60 -17.70
C ASN A 45 7.90 6.55 -18.85
N SER A 46 8.40 7.73 -19.25
CA SER A 46 9.41 7.86 -20.30
C SER A 46 10.86 7.71 -19.80
N LYS A 47 11.07 7.64 -18.47
CA LYS A 47 12.41 7.61 -17.86
C LYS A 47 13.02 6.21 -17.71
N GLY A 48 12.39 5.18 -18.27
CA GLY A 48 12.97 3.83 -18.35
C GLY A 48 12.88 2.97 -17.09
N PHE A 49 12.24 3.44 -16.02
CA PHE A 49 12.00 2.63 -14.82
C PHE A 49 10.60 2.00 -14.84
N SER A 50 10.51 0.78 -14.31
CA SER A 50 9.29 -0.02 -14.26
C SER A 50 9.11 -0.63 -12.87
N GLY A 51 7.92 -0.51 -12.29
CA GLY A 51 7.65 -0.92 -10.92
C GLY A 51 6.21 -0.65 -10.51
N ILE A 52 5.92 -0.88 -9.23
CA ILE A 52 4.60 -0.68 -8.63
C ILE A 52 4.76 0.25 -7.43
N ALA A 53 4.00 1.35 -7.43
CA ALA A 53 3.87 2.22 -6.26
C ALA A 53 2.64 1.82 -5.42
N VAL A 54 2.82 1.59 -4.13
CA VAL A 54 1.74 1.36 -3.16
C VAL A 54 1.42 2.68 -2.46
N GLU A 55 0.19 3.18 -2.64
CA GLU A 55 -0.28 4.44 -2.03
C GLU A 55 0.65 5.66 -2.23
N ASP A 56 1.41 5.68 -3.32
CA ASP A 56 2.40 6.73 -3.62
C ASP A 56 3.60 6.78 -2.64
N GLU A 57 3.71 5.84 -1.69
CA GLU A 57 4.75 5.83 -0.65
C GLU A 57 5.86 4.79 -0.88
N VAL A 58 5.49 3.58 -1.33
CA VAL A 58 6.43 2.45 -1.46
C VAL A 58 6.56 2.10 -2.94
N PHE A 59 7.77 2.12 -3.49
CA PHE A 59 8.05 1.72 -4.86
C PHE A 59 8.76 0.36 -4.89
N VAL A 60 8.21 -0.57 -5.66
CA VAL A 60 8.70 -1.95 -5.81
C VAL A 60 9.04 -2.23 -7.27
N GLU A 61 10.26 -2.66 -7.56
CA GLU A 61 10.68 -3.02 -8.91
C GLU A 61 10.21 -4.42 -9.30
N CYS A 62 9.61 -4.58 -10.49
CA CYS A 62 9.04 -5.85 -10.95
C CYS A 62 10.08 -6.78 -11.61
N ILE A 63 11.18 -7.05 -10.93
CA ILE A 63 12.28 -7.87 -11.47
C ILE A 63 12.07 -9.33 -11.11
N ASP A 64 12.01 -9.63 -9.82
CA ASP A 64 11.74 -10.94 -9.27
C ASP A 64 10.27 -11.03 -8.80
N GLU A 65 9.54 -12.04 -9.25
CA GLU A 65 8.10 -12.12 -8.98
C GLU A 65 7.79 -12.31 -7.49
N GLU A 66 8.53 -13.20 -6.81
CA GLU A 66 8.26 -13.61 -5.44
C GLU A 66 8.64 -12.48 -4.48
N GLU A 67 9.83 -11.92 -4.64
CA GLU A 67 10.29 -10.79 -3.83
C GLU A 67 9.38 -9.57 -4.02
N SER A 68 9.04 -9.24 -5.26
CA SER A 68 8.13 -8.12 -5.54
C SER A 68 6.77 -8.31 -4.87
N LEU A 69 6.23 -9.54 -4.93
CA LEU A 69 4.94 -9.87 -4.38
C LEU A 69 4.93 -9.68 -2.85
N GLU A 70 5.96 -10.18 -2.17
CA GLU A 70 6.11 -10.01 -0.72
C GLU A 70 6.18 -8.53 -0.32
N GLN A 71 7.02 -7.75 -1.02
CA GLN A 71 7.18 -6.31 -0.75
C GLN A 71 5.88 -5.54 -0.95
N ILE A 72 5.10 -5.87 -2.00
CA ILE A 72 3.80 -5.23 -2.24
C ILE A 72 2.80 -5.60 -1.14
N ILE A 73 2.74 -6.87 -0.73
CA ILE A 73 1.83 -7.31 0.33
C ILE A 73 2.15 -6.63 1.66
N ASP A 74 3.44 -6.50 2.00
CA ASP A 74 3.86 -5.75 3.19
C ASP A 74 3.47 -4.27 3.09
N GLY A 75 3.72 -3.63 1.94
CA GLY A 75 3.30 -2.25 1.67
C GLY A 75 1.79 -2.05 1.85
N ILE A 76 0.96 -2.96 1.32
CA ILE A 76 -0.50 -2.94 1.50
C ILE A 76 -0.86 -3.10 2.98
N SER A 77 -0.24 -4.06 3.67
CA SER A 77 -0.52 -4.34 5.09
C SER A 77 -0.21 -3.14 5.98
N ARG A 78 0.90 -2.44 5.71
CA ARG A 78 1.26 -1.18 6.38
C ARG A 78 0.25 -0.08 6.10
N ALA A 79 -0.16 0.10 4.84
CA ALA A 79 -1.14 1.11 4.46
C ALA A 79 -2.51 0.88 5.12
N VAL A 80 -2.99 -0.37 5.17
CA VAL A 80 -4.23 -0.72 5.90
C VAL A 80 -4.08 -0.44 7.39
N SER A 81 -2.96 -0.82 7.98
CA SER A 81 -2.71 -0.61 9.41
C SER A 81 -2.69 0.88 9.76
N LYS A 82 -1.98 1.71 8.98
CA LYS A 82 -1.95 3.17 9.16
C LYS A 82 -3.36 3.76 9.19
N ARG A 83 -4.24 3.36 8.26
CA ARG A 83 -5.63 3.83 8.21
C ARG A 83 -6.43 3.40 9.44
N LYS A 84 -6.27 2.15 9.89
CA LYS A 84 -6.91 1.67 11.13
C LYS A 84 -6.47 2.47 12.35
N PHE A 85 -5.20 2.81 12.47
CA PHE A 85 -4.69 3.59 13.60
C PHE A 85 -5.12 5.07 13.56
N MET A 86 -5.22 5.69 12.39
CA MET A 86 -5.73 7.07 12.27
C MET A 86 -7.23 7.18 12.58
N GLY A 87 -7.98 6.08 12.49
CA GLY A 87 -9.40 6.02 12.87
C GLY A 87 -9.67 5.80 14.36
N ILE A 88 -8.63 5.59 15.18
CA ILE A 88 -8.77 5.47 16.63
C ILE A 88 -8.55 6.88 17.21
N PRO A 89 -9.58 7.57 17.74
CA PRO A 89 -9.34 8.71 18.60
C PRO A 89 -8.52 8.20 19.78
N LEU A 90 -7.24 8.58 19.83
CA LEU A 90 -6.44 8.49 21.03
C LEU A 90 -7.13 9.41 22.05
N ALA A 91 -8.11 8.86 22.78
CA ALA A 91 -8.47 9.38 24.09
C ALA A 91 -7.22 9.15 24.96
N ALA A 92 -6.24 10.05 24.80
CA ALA A 92 -5.21 10.25 25.78
C ALA A 92 -5.96 10.57 27.07
N GLY A 93 -5.94 9.61 27.99
CA GLY A 93 -6.54 9.77 29.30
C GLY A 93 -6.00 11.04 29.91
N ILE A 94 -6.89 12.01 30.08
CA ILE A 94 -6.76 13.03 31.10
C ILE A 94 -6.85 12.24 32.41
N THR A 95 -5.70 11.88 32.99
CA THR A 95 -5.65 11.79 34.44
C THR A 95 -5.20 13.17 34.88
N ASP A 96 -6.20 14.02 35.13
CA ASP A 96 -6.03 15.22 35.92
C ASP A 96 -5.28 14.85 37.20
N GLU A 97 -4.24 15.62 37.46
CA GLU A 97 -3.75 15.95 38.79
C GLU A 97 -3.49 14.74 39.70
N GLU A 98 -2.21 14.34 39.74
CA GLU A 98 -1.60 13.89 40.98
C GLU A 98 -1.99 14.86 42.10
N ILE A 99 -2.91 14.36 42.91
CA ILE A 99 -3.34 14.79 44.22
C ILE A 99 -2.11 15.20 45.06
N GLU A 100 -2.18 16.43 45.56
CA GLU A 100 -1.56 16.94 46.79
C GLU A 100 -0.03 16.97 46.88
N SER A 101 0.55 18.10 46.43
CA SER A 101 1.61 18.76 47.20
C SER A 101 1.04 19.99 47.92
N ARG A 102 0.48 19.82 49.13
CA ARG A 102 0.58 20.73 50.29
C ARG A 102 -0.41 20.39 51.40
#